data_AF-A0A3P7LF41-F1
#
_entry.id   AF-A0A3P7LF41-F1
#
_cell.length_a   1.000
_cell.length_b   1.000
_cell.length_c   1.000
_cell.angle_alpha   90.00
_cell.angle_beta   90.00
_cell.angle_gamma   90.00
#
_symmetry.space_group_name_H-M   'P 1'
#
loop_
_entity.id
_entity.type
_entity.pdbx_description
1 polymer ?
#
loop_
_entity_poly.entity_id
_entity_poly.type
_entity_poly.pdbx_seq_one_letter_code
_entity_poly.pdbx_strand_id
1 'polypeptide(L)'
;MTHRIDPKTVRYFESRADVFLKKCSVDEREDFILNTFAEVNKEGWFVCTNAKICSSLEKLMPYASITAIGLILKAFSKDLDSVFNTKFAHHVLHAALKRCTYDLESVALCDPLDPSYSDRLTDLVNRLLLSNEFDTFVVDAITCPLLQCLLIVCSKRLEENFDSICSHILKKSVLLKPSEADTLAVSPEQTVR
;
A
#
# COMPACT_ATOMS: atom_id res chain seq x y z
N MET A 1 -19.62 1.20 -6.83
CA MET A 1 -20.39 -0.04 -7.04
C MET A 1 -20.08 -1.00 -5.90
N THR A 2 -21.08 -1.51 -5.18
CA THR A 2 -20.86 -2.54 -4.14
C THR A 2 -20.85 -3.91 -4.81
N HIS A 3 -19.66 -4.46 -5.04
CA HIS A 3 -19.52 -5.84 -5.51
C HIS A 3 -19.98 -6.79 -4.41
N ARG A 4 -21.08 -7.50 -4.64
CA ARG A 4 -21.55 -8.54 -3.72
C ARG A 4 -20.63 -9.76 -3.89
N ILE A 5 -19.77 -9.98 -2.90
CA ILE A 5 -18.84 -11.11 -2.87
C ILE A 5 -19.63 -12.39 -2.59
N ASP A 6 -19.33 -13.45 -3.36
CA ASP A 6 -20.00 -14.74 -3.20
C ASP A 6 -19.80 -15.30 -1.77
N PRO A 7 -20.83 -15.84 -1.12
CA PRO A 7 -20.72 -16.40 0.22
C PRO A 7 -19.66 -17.51 0.37
N LYS A 8 -19.38 -18.28 -0.69
CA LYS A 8 -18.30 -19.29 -0.69
C LYS A 8 -16.94 -18.62 -0.65
N THR A 9 -16.73 -17.55 -1.42
CA THR A 9 -15.51 -16.73 -1.38
C THR A 9 -15.30 -16.14 0.01
N VAL A 10 -16.37 -15.62 0.65
CA VAL A 10 -16.29 -15.13 2.03
C VAL A 10 -15.88 -16.24 2.99
N ARG A 11 -16.55 -17.39 2.96
CA ARG A 11 -16.22 -18.53 3.85
C ARG A 11 -14.80 -19.04 3.64
N TYR A 12 -14.34 -19.12 2.38
CA TYR A 12 -12.99 -19.52 2.05
C TYR A 12 -11.98 -18.61 2.76
N PHE A 13 -12.04 -17.31 2.52
CA PHE A 13 -11.07 -16.35 3.05
C PHE A 13 -11.19 -16.15 4.57
N GLU A 14 -12.41 -16.07 5.12
CA GLU A 14 -12.66 -15.91 6.56
C GLU A 14 -11.99 -17.03 7.38
N SER A 15 -11.94 -18.25 6.83
CA SER A 15 -11.34 -19.39 7.52
C SER A 15 -9.81 -19.47 7.46
N ARG A 16 -9.15 -18.72 6.56
CA ARG A 16 -7.72 -18.91 6.25
C ARG A 16 -6.82 -18.65 7.46
N ALA A 17 -7.03 -17.57 8.19
CA ALA A 17 -6.26 -17.26 9.40
C ALA A 17 -6.37 -18.38 10.44
N ASP A 18 -7.58 -18.89 10.67
CA ASP A 18 -7.83 -19.95 11.64
C ASP A 18 -7.18 -21.28 11.22
N VAL A 19 -7.24 -21.62 9.93
CA VAL A 19 -6.56 -22.81 9.39
C VAL A 19 -5.05 -22.66 9.50
N PHE A 20 -4.50 -21.50 9.14
CA PHE A 20 -3.06 -21.23 9.24
C PHE A 20 -2.56 -21.40 10.68
N LEU A 21 -3.21 -20.74 11.64
CA LEU A 21 -2.75 -20.70 13.03
C LEU A 21 -2.94 -22.02 13.77
N LYS A 22 -3.97 -22.81 13.43
CA LYS A 22 -4.35 -24.00 14.21
C LYS A 22 -4.02 -25.33 13.52
N LYS A 23 -3.90 -25.36 12.19
CA LYS A 23 -3.87 -26.60 11.42
C LYS A 23 -2.70 -26.72 10.45
N CYS A 24 -2.08 -25.61 10.05
CA CYS A 24 -1.01 -25.62 9.07
C CYS A 24 0.32 -26.01 9.75
N SER A 25 0.93 -27.10 9.26
CA SER A 25 2.27 -27.51 9.69
C SER A 25 3.31 -26.47 9.25
N VAL A 26 4.46 -26.41 9.94
CA VAL A 26 5.49 -25.39 9.68
C VAL A 26 5.93 -25.39 8.21
N ASP A 27 6.11 -26.57 7.63
CA ASP A 27 6.61 -26.76 6.26
C ASP A 27 5.61 -26.30 5.18
N GLU A 28 4.31 -26.23 5.51
CA GLU A 28 3.25 -25.82 4.58
C GLU A 28 2.92 -24.31 4.68
N ARG A 29 3.45 -23.61 5.68
CA ARG A 29 3.01 -22.24 6.01
C ARG A 29 3.26 -21.25 4.88
N GLU A 30 4.43 -21.33 4.25
CA GLU A 30 4.80 -20.43 3.16
C GLU A 30 3.85 -20.62 1.97
N ASP A 31 3.72 -21.86 1.49
CA ASP A 31 2.82 -22.22 0.39
C ASP A 31 1.37 -21.87 0.71
N PHE A 32 0.93 -22.05 1.96
CA PHE A 32 -0.42 -21.72 2.38
C PHE A 32 -0.71 -20.22 2.20
N ILE A 33 0.21 -19.36 2.63
CA ILE A 33 0.05 -17.90 2.51
C ILE A 33 0.14 -17.49 1.04
N LEU A 34 1.12 -18.01 0.30
CA LEU A 34 1.32 -17.71 -1.10
C LEU A 34 0.06 -18.04 -1.92
N ASN A 35 -0.50 -19.23 -1.72
CA ASN A 35 -1.75 -19.65 -2.37
C ASN A 35 -2.95 -18.80 -1.96
N THR A 36 -3.03 -18.40 -0.69
CA THR A 36 -4.10 -17.51 -0.21
C THR A 36 -4.06 -16.16 -0.93
N PHE A 37 -2.87 -15.56 -1.04
CA PHE A 37 -2.71 -14.25 -1.68
C PHE A 37 -2.80 -14.34 -3.22
N ALA A 38 -2.44 -15.49 -3.80
CA ALA A 38 -2.71 -15.77 -5.21
C ALA A 38 -4.22 -15.79 -5.50
N GLU A 39 -5.02 -16.39 -4.61
CA GLU A 39 -6.48 -16.40 -4.75
C GLU A 39 -7.07 -14.98 -4.66
N VAL A 40 -6.51 -14.08 -3.83
CA VAL A 40 -6.90 -12.66 -3.83
C VAL A 40 -6.65 -12.02 -5.20
N ASN A 41 -5.54 -12.35 -5.87
CA ASN A 41 -5.25 -11.79 -7.19
C ASN A 41 -6.19 -12.33 -8.28
N LYS A 42 -6.59 -13.60 -8.15
CA LYS A 42 -7.54 -14.27 -9.04
C LYS A 42 -8.95 -13.73 -8.87
N GLU A 43 -9.45 -13.64 -7.64
CA GLU A 43 -10.79 -13.13 -7.34
C GLU A 43 -10.86 -11.61 -7.54
N GLY A 44 -9.76 -10.89 -7.31
CA GLY A 44 -9.63 -9.44 -7.40
C GLY A 44 -9.61 -8.77 -6.04
N TRP A 45 -8.95 -7.60 -5.97
CA TRP A 45 -8.77 -6.86 -4.70
C TRP A 45 -10.08 -6.54 -3.99
N PHE A 46 -11.19 -6.42 -4.71
CA PHE A 46 -12.50 -6.07 -4.17
C PHE A 46 -13.01 -7.06 -3.10
N VAL A 47 -12.50 -8.30 -3.05
CA VAL A 47 -12.83 -9.23 -1.95
C VAL A 47 -12.41 -8.66 -0.58
N CYS A 48 -11.39 -7.82 -0.55
CA CYS A 48 -10.91 -7.16 0.67
C CYS A 48 -11.83 -6.03 1.16
N THR A 49 -12.92 -5.73 0.44
CA THR A 49 -13.99 -4.84 0.92
C THR A 49 -14.92 -5.51 1.93
N ASN A 50 -14.77 -6.82 2.16
CA ASN A 50 -15.46 -7.53 3.23
C ASN A 50 -14.61 -7.53 4.51
N ALA A 51 -15.19 -7.05 5.62
CA ALA A 51 -14.51 -6.94 6.92
C ALA A 51 -13.90 -8.26 7.43
N LYS A 52 -14.58 -9.39 7.21
CA LYS A 52 -14.12 -10.72 7.67
C LYS A 52 -12.92 -11.19 6.86
N ILE A 53 -12.95 -10.96 5.54
CA ILE A 53 -11.84 -11.25 4.64
C ILE A 53 -10.64 -10.38 5.01
N CYS A 54 -10.83 -9.07 5.13
CA CYS A 54 -9.79 -8.11 5.54
C CYS A 54 -9.11 -8.56 6.83
N SER A 55 -9.88 -8.79 7.90
CA SER A 55 -9.36 -9.22 9.20
C SER A 55 -8.59 -10.54 9.13
N SER A 56 -9.05 -11.49 8.30
CA SER A 56 -8.35 -12.76 8.10
C SER A 56 -7.00 -12.55 7.39
N LEU A 57 -6.96 -11.75 6.33
CA LEU A 57 -5.73 -11.47 5.58
C LEU A 57 -4.72 -10.67 6.41
N GLU A 58 -5.16 -9.70 7.21
CA GLU A 58 -4.29 -8.94 8.12
C GLU A 58 -3.60 -9.84 9.15
N LYS A 59 -4.28 -10.88 9.65
CA LYS A 59 -3.68 -11.86 10.58
C LYS A 59 -2.62 -12.76 9.93
N LEU A 60 -2.70 -12.96 8.61
CA LEU A 60 -1.70 -13.74 7.85
C LEU A 60 -0.48 -12.90 7.47
N MET A 61 -0.65 -11.58 7.35
CA MET A 61 0.39 -10.67 6.86
C MET A 61 1.73 -10.75 7.60
N PRO A 62 1.80 -10.88 8.95
CA PRO A 62 3.07 -11.00 9.68
C PRO A 62 3.93 -12.18 9.24
N TYR A 63 3.33 -13.22 8.66
CA TYR A 63 3.99 -14.46 8.27
C TYR A 63 4.28 -14.51 6.76
N ALA A 64 3.87 -13.49 6.00
CA ALA A 64 4.03 -13.48 4.56
C ALA A 64 5.49 -13.24 4.17
N SER A 65 5.97 -14.01 3.17
CA SER A 65 7.21 -13.73 2.47
C SER A 65 7.03 -12.56 1.49
N ILE A 66 8.14 -11.96 1.05
CA ILE A 66 8.15 -10.87 0.07
C ILE A 66 7.43 -11.27 -1.22
N THR A 67 7.61 -12.51 -1.68
CA THR A 67 6.92 -13.04 -2.87
C THR A 67 5.40 -13.01 -2.70
N ALA A 68 4.90 -13.45 -1.54
CA ALA A 68 3.47 -13.41 -1.25
C ALA A 68 2.96 -11.97 -1.15
N ILE A 69 3.70 -11.07 -0.48
CA ILE A 69 3.35 -9.65 -0.41
C ILE A 69 3.25 -9.03 -1.81
N GLY A 70 4.16 -9.38 -2.72
CA GLY A 70 4.10 -8.95 -4.11
C GLY A 70 2.77 -9.30 -4.78
N LEU A 71 2.09 -10.40 -4.42
CA LEU A 71 0.77 -10.74 -4.96
C LEU A 71 -0.31 -9.76 -4.50
N ILE A 72 -0.24 -9.31 -3.25
CA ILE A 72 -1.13 -8.27 -2.72
C ILE A 72 -0.87 -6.94 -3.43
N LEU A 73 0.39 -6.51 -3.55
CA LEU A 73 0.71 -5.26 -4.25
C LEU A 73 0.18 -5.28 -5.69
N LYS A 74 0.39 -6.38 -6.42
CA LYS A 74 -0.11 -6.58 -7.79
C LYS A 74 -1.64 -6.56 -7.87
N ALA A 75 -2.35 -7.14 -6.90
CA ALA A 75 -3.81 -7.15 -6.94
C ALA A 75 -4.38 -5.75 -6.73
N PHE A 76 -3.77 -4.98 -5.83
CA PHE A 76 -4.24 -3.67 -5.38
C PHE A 76 -3.83 -2.53 -6.32
N SER A 77 -2.67 -2.63 -6.99
CA SER A 77 -2.21 -1.61 -7.94
C SER A 77 -3.13 -1.46 -9.16
N LYS A 78 -3.97 -2.46 -9.46
CA LYS A 78 -4.90 -2.41 -10.61
C LYS A 78 -5.89 -1.24 -10.56
N ASP A 79 -6.35 -0.85 -9.36
CA ASP A 79 -7.36 0.19 -9.15
C ASP A 79 -7.19 0.82 -7.76
N LEU A 80 -6.08 1.54 -7.61
CA LEU A 80 -5.60 2.04 -6.33
C LEU A 80 -6.54 3.11 -5.73
N ASP A 81 -7.15 3.95 -6.58
CA ASP A 81 -8.09 4.97 -6.13
C ASP A 81 -9.32 4.34 -5.48
N SER A 82 -9.87 3.29 -6.09
CA SER A 82 -11.00 2.57 -5.51
C SER A 82 -10.63 1.86 -4.21
N VAL A 83 -9.42 1.29 -4.12
CA VAL A 83 -8.91 0.66 -2.87
C VAL A 83 -8.96 1.64 -1.70
N PHE A 84 -8.43 2.85 -1.89
CA PHE A 84 -8.37 3.86 -0.84
C PHE A 84 -9.75 4.38 -0.44
N ASN A 85 -10.68 4.42 -1.39
CA ASN A 85 -12.06 4.81 -1.14
C ASN A 85 -12.92 3.71 -0.47
N THR A 86 -12.31 2.61 -0.02
CA THR A 86 -13.03 1.55 0.71
C THR A 86 -12.76 1.60 2.20
N LYS A 87 -13.73 1.12 2.99
CA LYS A 87 -13.58 1.04 4.46
C LYS A 87 -12.52 0.01 4.91
N PHE A 88 -12.23 -1.00 4.10
CA PHE A 88 -11.47 -2.17 4.55
C PHE A 88 -10.23 -2.49 3.72
N ALA A 89 -10.28 -2.35 2.38
CA ALA A 89 -9.20 -2.88 1.54
C ALA A 89 -7.87 -2.18 1.81
N HIS A 90 -7.87 -0.87 2.04
CA HIS A 90 -6.64 -0.11 2.34
C HIS A 90 -5.90 -0.63 3.58
N HIS A 91 -6.59 -1.25 4.55
CA HIS A 91 -5.93 -1.85 5.72
C HIS A 91 -5.05 -3.05 5.33
N VAL A 92 -5.51 -3.88 4.38
CA VAL A 92 -4.71 -5.01 3.86
C VAL A 92 -3.46 -4.50 3.14
N LEU A 93 -3.60 -3.45 2.32
CA LEU A 93 -2.46 -2.83 1.64
C LEU A 93 -1.48 -2.21 2.63
N HIS A 94 -1.99 -1.53 3.66
CA HIS A 94 -1.15 -0.95 4.72
C HIS A 94 -0.40 -2.04 5.49
N ALA A 95 -1.08 -3.14 5.87
CA ALA A 95 -0.44 -4.26 6.55
C ALA A 95 0.68 -4.89 5.68
N ALA A 96 0.48 -5.00 4.37
CA ALA A 96 1.48 -5.51 3.43
C ALA A 96 2.72 -4.60 3.37
N LEU A 97 2.53 -3.29 3.28
CA LEU A 97 3.62 -2.32 3.29
C LEU A 97 4.35 -2.30 4.63
N LYS A 98 3.62 -2.36 5.75
CA LYS A 98 4.21 -2.47 7.09
C LYS A 98 5.01 -3.76 7.26
N ARG A 99 4.56 -4.89 6.69
CA ARG A 99 5.34 -6.13 6.70
C ARG A 99 6.68 -5.96 5.98
N CYS A 100 6.70 -5.21 4.87
CA CYS A 100 7.92 -4.89 4.14
C CYS A 100 8.91 -4.06 4.99
N THR A 101 8.44 -3.26 5.96
CA THR A 101 9.35 -2.47 6.81
C THR A 101 10.06 -3.32 7.86
N TYR A 102 9.42 -4.38 8.39
CA TYR A 102 10.07 -5.27 9.36
C TYR A 102 11.24 -6.06 8.76
N ASP A 103 11.13 -6.44 7.47
CA ASP A 103 12.25 -7.07 6.76
C ASP A 103 13.42 -6.10 6.48
N LEU A 104 13.26 -4.79 6.72
CA LEU A 104 14.35 -3.82 6.63
C LEU A 104 15.21 -3.80 7.90
N GLU A 105 14.62 -4.11 9.07
CA GLU A 105 15.31 -4.09 10.37
C GLU A 105 16.02 -5.42 10.67
N SER A 106 15.45 -6.54 10.20
CA SER A 106 16.17 -7.81 10.17
C SER A 106 17.21 -7.75 9.06
N VAL A 107 18.50 -7.63 9.41
CA VAL A 107 19.67 -7.62 8.51
C VAL A 107 19.89 -9.00 7.85
N ALA A 108 18.87 -9.49 7.19
CA ALA A 108 18.91 -10.47 6.13
C ALA A 108 18.06 -9.86 5.02
N LEU A 109 18.61 -8.85 4.35
CA LEU A 109 18.18 -8.53 2.99
C LEU A 109 18.41 -9.83 2.22
N CYS A 110 17.35 -10.63 2.06
CA CYS A 110 17.39 -11.78 1.17
C CYS A 110 17.53 -11.23 -0.24
N ASP A 111 18.77 -10.91 -0.60
CA ASP A 111 19.16 -10.65 -1.97
C ASP A 111 19.29 -11.99 -2.71
N PRO A 112 18.77 -12.08 -3.93
CA PRO A 112 18.15 -10.99 -4.69
C PRO A 112 16.67 -10.83 -4.30
N LEU A 113 16.22 -9.59 -4.13
CA LEU A 113 14.81 -9.26 -4.30
C LEU A 113 14.35 -9.88 -5.61
N ASP A 114 13.30 -10.70 -5.58
CA ASP A 114 12.61 -11.14 -6.80
C ASP A 114 12.40 -9.88 -7.67
N PRO A 115 12.96 -9.79 -8.89
CA PRO A 115 12.77 -8.64 -9.77
C PRO A 115 11.28 -8.29 -9.92
N SER A 116 10.42 -9.29 -9.85
CA SER A 116 8.98 -9.13 -9.88
C SER A 116 8.42 -8.35 -8.68
N TYR A 117 9.09 -8.33 -7.52
CA TYR A 117 8.72 -7.48 -6.38
C TYR A 117 9.07 -6.01 -6.64
N SER A 118 10.30 -5.71 -7.05
CA SER A 118 10.74 -4.34 -7.32
C SER A 118 9.92 -3.68 -8.43
N ASP A 119 9.58 -4.43 -9.47
CA ASP A 119 8.70 -3.97 -10.56
C ASP A 119 7.29 -3.64 -10.02
N ARG A 120 6.73 -4.48 -9.15
CA ARG A 120 5.40 -4.27 -8.56
C ARG A 120 5.38 -3.11 -7.58
N LEU A 121 6.43 -2.93 -6.80
CA LEU A 121 6.58 -1.77 -5.92
C LEU A 121 6.68 -0.49 -6.74
N THR A 122 7.46 -0.50 -7.82
CA THR A 122 7.59 0.63 -8.76
C THR A 122 6.25 0.96 -9.43
N ASP A 123 5.49 -0.05 -9.90
CA ASP A 123 4.15 0.14 -10.46
C ASP A 123 3.19 0.77 -9.42
N LEU A 124 3.20 0.29 -8.18
CA LEU A 124 2.39 0.86 -7.10
C LEU A 124 2.72 2.33 -6.85
N VAL A 125 4.02 2.66 -6.74
CA VAL A 125 4.49 4.04 -6.54
C VAL A 125 4.07 4.92 -7.70
N ASN A 126 4.34 4.51 -8.93
CA ASN A 126 3.99 5.28 -10.11
C ASN A 126 2.48 5.56 -10.19
N ARG A 127 1.65 4.57 -9.91
CA ARG A 127 0.18 4.75 -9.90
C ARG A 127 -0.28 5.69 -8.81
N LEU A 128 0.30 5.60 -7.61
CA LEU A 128 0.01 6.54 -6.53
C LEU A 128 0.39 7.97 -6.93
N LEU A 129 1.62 8.17 -7.43
CA LEU A 129 2.12 9.47 -7.85
C LEU A 129 1.32 10.06 -9.02
N LEU A 130 0.79 9.22 -9.91
CA LEU A 130 -0.02 9.64 -11.05
C LEU A 130 -1.52 9.74 -10.75
N SER A 131 -1.99 9.29 -9.57
CA SER A 131 -3.41 9.36 -9.20
C SER A 131 -3.94 10.80 -9.20
N ASN A 132 -5.18 10.99 -9.65
CA ASN A 132 -5.87 12.27 -9.57
C ASN A 132 -6.29 12.61 -8.13
N GLU A 133 -6.35 11.62 -7.25
CA GLU A 133 -6.72 11.73 -5.83
C GLU A 133 -5.50 11.86 -4.93
N PHE A 134 -4.31 12.06 -5.49
CA PHE A 134 -3.06 12.11 -4.73
C PHE A 134 -3.09 13.12 -3.58
N ASP A 135 -3.59 14.34 -3.82
CA ASP A 135 -3.67 15.37 -2.77
C ASP A 135 -4.60 14.93 -1.64
N THR A 136 -5.72 14.27 -1.96
CA THR A 136 -6.63 13.65 -0.99
C THR A 136 -5.88 12.62 -0.14
N PHE A 137 -5.06 11.77 -0.76
CA PHE A 137 -4.31 10.73 -0.04
C PHE A 137 -3.23 11.27 0.91
N VAL A 138 -2.63 12.43 0.58
CA VAL A 138 -1.56 13.01 1.39
C VAL A 138 -2.11 13.57 2.70
N VAL A 139 -3.29 14.19 2.67
CA VAL A 139 -3.88 14.89 3.83
C VAL A 139 -4.86 14.03 4.63
N ASP A 140 -5.38 12.96 4.05
CA ASP A 140 -6.33 12.07 4.70
C ASP A 140 -5.65 11.21 5.79
N ALA A 141 -6.30 11.14 6.96
CA ALA A 141 -5.76 10.48 8.14
C ALA A 141 -5.63 8.96 7.99
N ILE A 142 -6.35 8.36 7.02
CA ILE A 142 -6.33 6.92 6.76
C ILE A 142 -5.19 6.55 5.80
N THR A 143 -5.00 7.35 4.75
CA THR A 143 -4.07 7.07 3.65
C THR A 143 -2.68 7.68 3.87
N CYS A 144 -2.55 8.73 4.67
CA CYS A 144 -1.25 9.32 5.02
C CYS A 144 -0.29 8.33 5.70
N PRO A 145 -0.70 7.52 6.71
CA PRO A 145 0.16 6.46 7.28
C PRO A 145 0.64 5.43 6.25
N LEU A 146 -0.19 5.13 5.25
CA LEU A 146 0.16 4.22 4.17
C LEU A 146 1.23 4.84 3.26
N LEU A 147 1.11 6.12 2.91
CA LEU A 147 2.13 6.86 2.17
C LEU A 147 3.46 6.90 2.94
N GLN A 148 3.42 7.12 4.25
CA GLN A 148 4.62 7.08 5.11
C GLN A 148 5.31 5.71 5.06
N CYS A 149 4.54 4.62 5.20
CA CYS A 149 5.08 3.27 5.07
C CYS A 149 5.69 3.03 3.68
N LEU A 150 5.00 3.46 2.62
CA LEU A 150 5.49 3.32 1.25
C LEU A 150 6.81 4.07 1.04
N LEU A 151 6.92 5.30 1.56
CA LEU A 151 8.16 6.09 1.48
C LEU A 151 9.33 5.40 2.21
N ILE A 152 9.09 4.82 3.38
CA ILE A 152 10.12 4.06 4.10
C ILE A 152 10.58 2.86 3.26
N VAL A 153 9.65 2.09 2.67
CA VAL A 153 10.00 0.97 1.81
C VAL A 153 10.78 1.45 0.58
N CYS A 154 10.34 2.52 -0.08
CA CYS A 154 11.02 3.09 -1.25
C CYS A 154 12.45 3.55 -0.92
N SER A 155 12.65 4.14 0.26
CA SER A 155 13.97 4.63 0.71
C SER A 155 15.03 3.53 0.84
N LYS A 156 14.61 2.26 0.87
CA LYS A 156 15.49 1.09 0.98
C LYS A 156 15.45 0.16 -0.21
N ARG A 157 14.32 0.13 -0.93
CA ARG A 157 14.09 -0.84 -2.02
C ARG A 157 14.16 -0.20 -3.41
N LEU A 158 14.05 1.12 -3.48
CA LEU A 158 14.12 1.93 -4.70
C LEU A 158 15.10 3.10 -4.50
N GLU A 159 16.26 2.83 -3.88
CA GLU A 159 17.22 3.87 -3.44
C GLU A 159 17.61 4.82 -4.58
N GLU A 160 17.91 4.27 -5.77
CA GLU A 160 18.29 5.04 -6.96
C GLU A 160 17.19 6.01 -7.45
N ASN A 161 15.92 5.70 -7.19
CA ASN A 161 14.78 6.51 -7.62
C ASN A 161 14.17 7.35 -6.49
N PHE A 162 14.63 7.18 -5.25
CA PHE A 162 13.97 7.74 -4.08
C PHE A 162 13.91 9.28 -4.09
N ASP A 163 15.01 9.94 -4.46
CA ASP A 163 15.05 11.41 -4.56
C ASP A 163 14.05 11.95 -5.60
N SER A 164 13.89 11.22 -6.72
CA SER A 164 12.92 11.56 -7.75
C SER A 164 11.49 11.38 -7.26
N ILE A 165 11.21 10.31 -6.49
CA ILE A 165 9.91 10.06 -5.87
C ILE A 165 9.55 11.19 -4.90
N CYS A 166 10.46 11.54 -3.98
CA CYS A 166 10.25 12.64 -3.04
C CYS A 166 10.05 13.99 -3.76
N SER A 167 10.87 14.27 -4.78
CA SER A 167 10.73 15.49 -5.58
C SER A 167 9.38 15.57 -6.29
N HIS A 168 8.85 14.45 -6.80
CA HIS A 168 7.54 14.42 -7.43
C HIS A 168 6.43 14.68 -6.40
N ILE A 169 6.47 14.02 -5.24
CA ILE A 169 5.51 14.21 -4.15
C ILE A 169 5.46 15.68 -3.74
N LEU A 170 6.61 16.29 -3.50
CA LEU A 170 6.72 17.70 -3.12
C LEU A 170 6.13 18.62 -4.18
N LYS A 171 6.47 18.43 -5.47
CA LYS A 171 5.95 19.25 -6.57
C LYS A 171 4.43 19.11 -6.78
N LYS A 172 3.90 17.90 -6.59
CA LYS A 172 2.48 17.60 -6.83
C LYS A 172 1.62 18.03 -5.65
N SER A 173 2.12 17.87 -4.43
CA SER A 173 1.40 18.25 -3.23
C SER A 173 1.12 19.75 -3.20
N VAL A 174 -0.13 20.12 -2.94
CA VAL A 174 -0.53 21.53 -2.72
C VAL A 174 0.19 22.15 -1.51
N LEU A 175 0.82 21.34 -0.65
CA LEU A 175 1.61 21.77 0.51
C LEU A 175 2.73 22.77 0.19
N LEU A 176 3.23 22.79 -1.05
CA LEU A 176 4.26 23.74 -1.51
C LEU A 176 3.74 24.81 -2.48
N LYS A 177 2.44 24.79 -2.83
CA LYS A 177 1.88 25.90 -3.60
C LYS A 177 1.82 27.09 -2.65
N PRO A 178 2.44 28.24 -2.98
CA PRO A 178 2.31 29.42 -2.15
C PRO A 178 0.82 29.68 -1.95
N SER A 179 0.43 29.80 -0.68
CA SER A 179 -0.92 30.23 -0.34
C SER A 179 -1.14 31.59 -1.00
N GLU A 180 -2.31 31.86 -1.59
CA GLU A 180 -2.64 33.23 -2.03
C GLU A 180 -2.53 34.25 -0.86
N ALA A 181 -2.51 33.76 0.39
CA ALA A 181 -2.23 34.56 1.58
C ALA A 181 -0.75 34.99 1.74
N ASP A 182 0.20 34.34 1.07
CA ASP A 182 1.62 34.72 1.10
C ASP A 182 1.97 35.84 0.11
N THR A 183 0.99 36.31 -0.69
CA THR A 183 1.17 37.40 -1.67
C THR A 183 0.73 38.79 -1.18
N LEU A 184 0.44 38.98 0.11
CA LEU A 184 0.04 40.30 0.65
C LEU A 184 0.96 40.80 1.77
N ALA A 185 2.15 41.27 1.39
CA ALA A 185 2.82 42.39 2.07
C ALA A 185 4.02 42.91 1.26
N VAL A 186 3.76 43.56 0.12
CA VAL A 186 4.65 44.64 -0.34
C VAL A 186 3.81 45.90 -0.39
N SER A 187 3.75 46.62 0.73
CA SER A 187 3.22 47.98 0.73
C SER A 187 4.14 48.85 -0.11
N PRO A 188 3.63 49.63 -1.08
CA PRO A 188 4.44 50.59 -1.79
C PRO A 188 4.79 51.71 -0.81
N GLU A 189 6.07 51.86 -0.48
CA GLU A 189 6.54 53.06 0.20
C GLU A 189 6.20 54.27 -0.68
N GLN A 190 5.38 55.14 -0.11
CA GLN A 190 4.94 56.39 -0.69
C GLN A 190 6.16 57.26 -0.96
N THR A 191 6.35 57.60 -2.23
CA THR A 191 7.14 58.76 -2.65
C THR A 191 6.60 60.00 -1.93
N VAL A 192 7.35 60.53 -0.96
CA VAL A 192 7.13 61.88 -0.42
C VAL A 192 8.26 62.75 -0.96
N ARG A 193 7.88 63.69 -1.81
CA ARG A 193 8.68 64.87 -2.18
C ARG A 193 8.67 65.88 -1.05
#